data_AF-A0A923PR99-F1
#
_entry.id   AF-A0A923PR99-F1
#
_cell.length_a   1.000
_cell.length_b   1.000
_cell.length_c   1.000
_cell.angle_alpha   90.00
_cell.angle_beta   90.00
_cell.angle_gamma   90.00
#
_symmetry.space_group_name_H-M   'P 1'
#
loop_
_entity.id
_entity.type
_entity.pdbx_description
1 polymer ?
#
loop_
_entity_poly.entity_id
_entity_poly.type
_entity_poly.pdbx_seq_one_letter_code
_entity_poly.pdbx_strand_id
1 'polypeptide(L)'
;RDLTAPTAFPLRTWTHVAAVLENGTSTRPLINGTVVATGTATGAPLSALSVPFGVGIAYLANGTANFSGFPGLARQVRTWSTTRTTAQISADASLALPTDRTGLVATWPLDESSGATARDLSGANRALTAPAGSLAATRLAVLEVRPLGVDNVVASSDDWRGTAALEAAYASVGAFPFVSDCSKDAAIAFELPPGGYTATVSGKNSTNGVALIEVYELP
;
A
#
# COMPACT_ATOMS: atom_id res chain seq x y z
N ARG A 1 4.04 22.15 -12.69
CA ARG A 1 5.33 21.95 -13.37
C ARG A 1 5.14 20.73 -14.22
N ASP A 2 5.07 20.92 -15.52
CA ASP A 2 4.37 19.95 -16.37
C ASP A 2 5.35 19.40 -17.40
N LEU A 3 5.37 18.07 -17.54
CA LEU A 3 6.08 17.37 -18.60
C LEU A 3 5.24 16.16 -19.00
N THR A 4 4.83 16.12 -20.26
CA THR A 4 3.97 15.07 -20.80
C THR A 4 4.84 13.94 -21.35
N ALA A 5 4.60 12.70 -20.90
CA ALA A 5 5.22 11.53 -21.51
C ALA A 5 4.69 11.33 -22.94
N PRO A 6 5.52 10.92 -23.91
CA PRO A 6 5.11 10.76 -25.31
C PRO A 6 4.19 9.55 -25.53
N THR A 7 4.08 8.67 -24.55
CA THR A 7 3.32 7.42 -24.63
C THR A 7 2.31 7.33 -23.49
N ALA A 8 1.06 7.01 -23.83
CA ALA A 8 0.07 6.61 -22.84
C ALA A 8 0.42 5.22 -22.29
N PHE A 9 0.17 5.00 -21.00
CA PHE A 9 0.27 3.66 -20.40
C PHE A 9 -1.00 2.84 -20.67
N PRO A 10 -0.90 1.50 -20.72
CA PRO A 10 -2.05 0.64 -20.94
C PRO A 10 -3.08 0.78 -19.83
N LEU A 11 -4.35 0.85 -20.20
CA LEU A 11 -5.46 0.86 -19.23
C LEU A 11 -5.58 -0.50 -18.54
N ARG A 12 -6.06 -0.48 -17.29
CA ARG A 12 -6.34 -1.69 -16.47
C ARG A 12 -5.12 -2.58 -16.24
N THR A 13 -3.92 -2.02 -16.35
CA THR A 13 -2.65 -2.73 -16.14
C THR A 13 -1.82 -1.99 -15.10
N TRP A 14 -1.29 -2.71 -14.11
CA TRP A 14 -0.34 -2.14 -13.16
C TRP A 14 0.88 -1.61 -13.92
N THR A 15 1.09 -0.30 -13.82
CA THR A 15 2.20 0.39 -14.47
C THR A 15 2.97 1.14 -13.39
N HIS A 16 4.27 0.91 -13.31
CA HIS A 16 5.12 1.70 -12.41
C HIS A 16 5.46 3.03 -13.07
N VAL A 17 5.18 4.14 -12.40
CA VAL A 17 5.47 5.49 -12.87
C VAL A 17 6.34 6.22 -11.87
N ALA A 18 7.34 6.95 -12.36
CA ALA A 18 8.16 7.84 -11.53
C ALA A 18 8.44 9.13 -12.28
N ALA A 19 8.60 10.24 -11.54
CA ALA A 19 9.06 11.50 -12.07
C ALA A 19 10.22 11.99 -11.23
N VAL A 20 11.36 12.22 -11.86
CA VAL A 20 12.56 12.72 -11.18
C VAL A 20 12.77 14.17 -11.57
N LEU A 21 13.00 15.02 -10.57
CA LEU A 21 13.46 16.40 -10.74
C LEU A 21 14.93 16.49 -10.34
N GLU A 22 15.76 17.01 -11.23
CA GLU A 22 17.20 17.16 -11.08
C GLU A 22 17.56 18.65 -11.15
N ASN A 23 18.45 19.08 -10.26
CA ASN A 23 18.94 20.47 -10.19
C ASN A 23 17.82 21.53 -10.13
N GLY A 24 16.65 21.14 -9.62
CA GLY A 24 15.51 22.02 -9.47
C GLY A 24 14.84 22.44 -10.78
N THR A 25 15.19 21.90 -11.96
CA THR A 25 14.54 22.26 -13.23
C THR A 25 14.46 21.12 -14.25
N SER A 26 15.44 20.24 -14.33
CA SER A 26 15.44 19.14 -15.30
C SER A 26 14.55 18.00 -14.81
N THR A 27 13.65 17.51 -15.66
CA THR A 27 12.76 16.41 -15.33
C THR A 27 12.90 15.23 -16.28
N ARG A 28 12.75 14.03 -15.73
CA ARG A 28 12.64 12.78 -16.49
C ARG A 28 11.54 11.88 -15.94
N PRO A 29 10.42 11.71 -16.64
CA PRO A 29 9.45 10.68 -16.32
C PRO A 29 9.97 9.29 -16.72
N LEU A 30 9.60 8.30 -15.92
CA LEU A 30 9.89 6.91 -16.14
C LEU A 30 8.60 6.11 -16.15
N ILE A 31 8.50 5.15 -17.08
CA ILE A 31 7.44 4.15 -17.13
C ILE A 31 8.11 2.78 -17.08
N ASN A 32 7.70 1.95 -16.12
CA ASN A 32 8.28 0.62 -15.89
C ASN A 32 9.82 0.61 -15.82
N GLY A 33 10.40 1.63 -15.17
CA GLY A 33 11.85 1.78 -14.98
C GLY A 33 12.60 2.43 -16.15
N THR A 34 11.95 2.62 -17.30
CA THR A 34 12.56 3.22 -18.50
C THR A 34 12.26 4.71 -18.56
N VAL A 35 13.27 5.54 -18.83
CA VAL A 35 13.07 6.98 -19.09
C VAL A 35 12.33 7.16 -20.41
N VAL A 36 11.15 7.80 -20.36
CA VAL A 36 10.28 7.99 -21.53
C VAL A 36 10.32 9.41 -22.09
N ALA A 37 10.81 10.37 -21.31
CA ALA A 37 11.08 11.73 -21.78
C ALA A 37 12.19 12.35 -20.94
N THR A 38 12.82 13.40 -21.48
CA THR A 38 13.66 14.32 -20.72
C THR A 38 13.26 15.73 -21.11
N GLY A 39 13.39 16.67 -20.18
CA GLY A 39 13.05 18.06 -20.47
C GLY A 39 13.37 18.98 -19.31
N THR A 40 13.05 20.26 -19.49
CA THR A 40 13.03 21.22 -18.41
C THR A 40 11.57 21.40 -17.99
N ALA A 41 11.27 21.16 -16.71
CA ALA A 41 9.94 21.44 -16.20
C ALA A 41 9.64 22.94 -16.30
N THR A 42 8.54 23.27 -16.98
CA THR A 42 8.05 24.64 -17.11
C THR A 42 7.17 25.01 -15.91
N GLY A 43 7.17 26.29 -15.54
CA GLY A 43 6.40 26.84 -14.43
C GLY A 43 7.22 27.09 -13.16
N ALA A 44 6.72 27.99 -12.31
CA ALA A 44 7.38 28.36 -11.07
C ALA A 44 7.49 27.13 -10.12
N PRO A 45 8.62 26.96 -9.41
CA PRO A 45 8.64 26.07 -8.26
C PRO A 45 7.53 26.50 -7.28
N LEU A 46 6.88 25.54 -6.63
CA LEU A 46 5.86 25.80 -5.60
C LEU A 46 6.53 26.33 -4.31
N SER A 47 7.34 27.37 -4.41
CA SER A 47 7.98 28.02 -3.26
C SER A 47 6.98 29.01 -2.67
N ALA A 48 6.04 28.51 -1.85
CA ALA A 48 5.22 29.21 -0.84
C ALA A 48 3.74 28.78 -0.76
N LEU A 49 3.28 27.82 -1.56
CA LEU A 49 1.88 27.39 -1.48
C LEU A 49 1.73 26.30 -0.41
N SER A 50 1.12 26.66 0.72
CA SER A 50 0.69 25.72 1.76
C SER A 50 -0.63 25.08 1.36
N VAL A 51 -0.59 24.18 0.36
CA VAL A 51 -1.73 23.37 -0.06
C VAL A 51 -1.56 21.93 0.45
N PRO A 52 -2.66 21.18 0.68
CA PRO A 52 -2.57 19.78 1.07
C PRO A 52 -1.83 18.94 0.02
N PHE A 53 -1.08 17.94 0.47
CA PHE A 53 -0.58 16.88 -0.40
C PHE A 53 -1.71 15.87 -0.66
N GLY A 54 -1.89 15.48 -1.92
CA GLY A 54 -2.92 14.54 -2.34
C GLY A 54 -2.38 13.45 -3.26
N VAL A 55 -2.95 12.26 -3.15
CA VAL A 55 -2.72 11.14 -4.07
C VAL A 55 -4.01 10.90 -4.84
N GLY A 56 -3.93 10.85 -6.17
CA GLY A 56 -5.11 10.74 -7.04
C GLY A 56 -6.00 11.99 -7.04
N ILE A 57 -5.56 13.08 -6.40
CA ILE A 57 -6.23 14.38 -6.36
C ILE A 57 -5.15 15.46 -6.46
N ALA A 58 -5.48 16.60 -7.06
CA ALA A 58 -4.62 17.77 -7.04
C ALA A 58 -5.42 19.00 -6.57
N TYR A 59 -4.71 19.90 -5.90
CA TYR A 59 -5.25 21.12 -5.33
C TYR A 59 -4.78 22.33 -6.13
N LEU A 60 -5.68 23.28 -6.36
CA LEU A 60 -5.34 24.63 -6.80
C LEU A 60 -4.53 25.36 -5.72
N ALA A 61 -3.87 26.45 -6.12
CA ALA A 61 -3.09 27.30 -5.20
C ALA A 61 -3.92 27.85 -4.00
N ASN A 62 -5.24 27.98 -4.15
CA ASN A 62 -6.16 28.39 -3.11
C ASN A 62 -6.64 27.24 -2.19
N GLY A 63 -6.11 26.02 -2.38
CA GLY A 63 -6.48 24.84 -1.60
C GLY A 63 -7.73 24.10 -2.09
N THR A 64 -8.41 24.57 -3.14
CA THR A 64 -9.58 23.89 -3.69
C THR A 64 -9.17 22.67 -4.53
N ALA A 65 -9.87 21.55 -4.39
CA ALA A 65 -9.66 20.38 -5.23
C ALA A 65 -10.00 20.70 -6.71
N ASN A 66 -9.09 20.37 -7.63
CA ASN A 66 -9.16 20.79 -9.03
C ASN A 66 -9.58 19.67 -10.02
N PHE A 67 -9.77 18.43 -9.56
CA PHE A 67 -10.00 17.31 -10.48
C PHE A 67 -10.99 16.28 -9.89
N SER A 68 -11.81 15.70 -10.76
CA SER A 68 -12.44 14.40 -10.48
C SER A 68 -11.30 13.41 -10.26
N GLY A 69 -11.20 12.84 -9.06
CA GLY A 69 -10.04 12.05 -8.65
C GLY A 69 -9.65 10.95 -9.65
N PHE A 70 -8.42 10.47 -9.55
CA PHE A 70 -7.87 9.44 -10.44
C PHE A 70 -8.75 8.19 -10.44
N PRO A 71 -9.37 7.82 -11.58
CA PRO A 71 -10.33 6.72 -11.65
C PRO A 71 -9.61 5.37 -11.79
N GLY A 72 -8.66 5.10 -10.89
CA GLY A 72 -7.82 3.91 -10.90
C GLY A 72 -7.28 3.55 -9.52
N LEU A 73 -6.43 2.53 -9.47
CA LEU A 73 -5.79 2.07 -8.23
C LEU A 73 -4.35 2.58 -8.19
N ALA A 74 -3.88 2.95 -7.00
CA ALA A 74 -2.50 3.30 -6.72
C ALA A 74 -1.97 2.42 -5.59
N ARG A 75 -0.68 2.11 -5.63
CA ARG A 75 0.04 1.44 -4.54
C ARG A 75 1.48 1.94 -4.51
N GLN A 76 2.11 1.81 -3.35
CA GLN A 76 3.54 2.08 -3.15
C GLN A 76 3.92 3.52 -3.57
N VAL A 77 3.13 4.49 -3.15
CA VAL A 77 3.37 5.91 -3.43
C VAL A 77 4.45 6.44 -2.51
N ARG A 78 5.46 7.10 -3.06
CA ARG A 78 6.61 7.62 -2.29
C ARG A 78 7.03 8.99 -2.77
N THR A 79 7.62 9.75 -1.85
CA THR A 79 8.25 11.05 -2.15
C THR A 79 9.67 11.10 -1.59
N TRP A 80 10.56 11.76 -2.33
CA TRP A 80 11.98 11.88 -2.00
C TRP A 80 12.42 13.35 -2.10
N SER A 81 13.37 13.73 -1.26
CA SER A 81 14.06 15.04 -1.30
C SER A 81 15.35 14.98 -2.13
N THR A 82 15.77 13.79 -2.55
CA THR A 82 16.97 13.54 -3.34
C THR A 82 16.61 13.03 -4.74
N THR A 83 17.48 13.33 -5.70
CA THR A 83 17.38 12.79 -7.06
C THR A 83 17.68 11.29 -7.04
N ARG A 84 16.71 10.47 -7.48
CA ARG A 84 16.85 9.00 -7.55
C ARG A 84 17.31 8.54 -8.93
N THR A 85 18.28 7.64 -9.01
CA THR A 85 18.70 7.02 -10.28
C THR A 85 17.65 6.05 -10.83
N THR A 86 17.72 5.71 -12.12
CA THR A 86 16.86 4.67 -12.73
C THR A 86 17.01 3.32 -12.02
N ALA A 87 18.24 2.92 -11.69
CA ALA A 87 18.52 1.66 -11.00
C ALA A 87 17.88 1.62 -9.59
N GLN A 88 18.03 2.68 -8.81
CA GLN A 88 17.37 2.81 -7.51
C GLN A 88 15.85 2.73 -7.62
N ILE A 89 15.26 3.46 -8.57
CA ILE A 89 13.81 3.46 -8.80
C ILE A 89 13.31 2.05 -9.14
N SER A 90 14.00 1.35 -10.04
CA SER A 90 13.61 -0.01 -10.44
C SER A 90 13.78 -1.02 -9.31
N ALA A 91 14.84 -0.92 -8.52
CA ALA A 91 15.07 -1.81 -7.37
C ALA A 91 13.99 -1.66 -6.29
N ASP A 92 13.52 -0.43 -6.07
CA ASP A 92 12.52 -0.13 -5.04
C ASP A 92 11.08 -0.27 -5.55
N ALA A 93 10.85 -0.44 -6.86
CA ALA A 93 9.53 -0.29 -7.50
C ALA A 93 8.41 -1.19 -6.92
N SER A 94 8.78 -2.33 -6.33
CA SER A 94 7.85 -3.32 -5.76
C SER A 94 7.87 -3.40 -4.23
N LEU A 95 8.68 -2.59 -3.55
CA LEU A 95 8.85 -2.67 -2.09
C LEU A 95 7.85 -1.79 -1.33
N ALA A 96 7.30 -2.24 -0.21
CA ALA A 96 6.50 -1.34 0.64
C ALA A 96 7.37 -0.24 1.29
N LEU A 97 8.59 -0.61 1.67
CA LEU A 97 9.60 0.26 2.25
C LEU A 97 10.94 0.04 1.53
N PRO A 98 11.50 1.07 0.87
CA PRO A 98 12.80 1.00 0.22
C PRO A 98 13.94 0.62 1.17
N THR A 99 14.96 -0.05 0.63
CA THR A 99 16.17 -0.44 1.37
C THR A 99 17.08 0.76 1.61
N ASP A 100 17.38 1.53 0.56
CA ASP A 100 18.06 2.83 0.65
C ASP A 100 17.04 3.93 0.92
N ARG A 101 17.05 4.50 2.13
CA ARG A 101 16.10 5.52 2.58
C ARG A 101 16.68 6.93 2.55
N THR A 102 17.84 7.11 1.91
CA THR A 102 18.51 8.42 1.84
C THR A 102 17.64 9.43 1.10
N GLY A 103 17.17 10.44 1.85
CA GLY A 103 16.25 11.45 1.33
C GLY A 103 14.81 10.98 1.16
N LEU A 104 14.39 9.86 1.74
CA LEU A 104 12.98 9.46 1.76
C LEU A 104 12.18 10.45 2.62
N VAL A 105 11.14 11.06 2.05
CA VAL A 105 10.29 12.03 2.75
C VAL A 105 9.06 11.35 3.35
N ALA A 106 8.43 10.47 2.57
CA ALA A 106 7.28 9.66 2.99
C ALA A 106 7.12 8.45 2.05
N THR A 107 6.55 7.36 2.58
CA THR A 107 6.16 6.19 1.77
C THR A 107 4.83 5.64 2.26
N TRP A 108 3.84 5.63 1.37
CA TRP A 108 2.50 5.11 1.60
C TRP A 108 2.30 3.86 0.74
N PRO A 109 2.32 2.66 1.33
CA PRO A 109 2.05 1.43 0.60
C PRO A 109 0.67 1.40 -0.07
N LEU A 110 -0.32 2.09 0.51
CA LEU A 110 -1.74 2.09 0.10
C LEU A 110 -2.30 0.67 -0.02
N ASP A 111 -2.03 -0.12 1.01
CA ASP A 111 -2.33 -1.53 1.07
C ASP A 111 -3.22 -1.85 2.28
N GLU A 112 -3.75 -0.83 2.96
CA GLU A 112 -4.65 -0.97 4.09
C GLU A 112 -5.92 -1.74 3.72
N SER A 113 -6.32 -2.64 4.61
CA SER A 113 -7.49 -3.48 4.40
C SER A 113 -8.80 -2.72 4.55
N SER A 114 -8.81 -1.67 5.36
CA SER A 114 -10.00 -0.94 5.77
C SER A 114 -9.62 0.42 6.36
N GLY A 115 -10.64 1.24 6.61
CA GLY A 115 -10.47 2.55 7.22
C GLY A 115 -10.21 3.67 6.21
N ALA A 116 -9.86 4.83 6.75
CA ALA A 116 -9.67 6.06 5.98
C ALA A 116 -8.22 6.57 6.03
N THR A 117 -7.31 5.83 6.66
CA THR A 117 -5.95 6.31 6.90
C THR A 117 -4.94 5.43 6.19
N ALA A 118 -4.15 6.02 5.29
CA ALA A 118 -2.99 5.38 4.70
C ALA A 118 -1.76 5.67 5.55
N ARG A 119 -1.06 4.62 5.99
CA ARG A 119 0.08 4.74 6.90
C ARG A 119 1.34 5.17 6.16
N ASP A 120 2.15 5.98 6.83
CA ASP A 120 3.48 6.34 6.37
C ASP A 120 4.52 5.42 7.02
N LEU A 121 5.18 4.58 6.21
CA LEU A 121 6.23 3.68 6.70
C LEU A 121 7.63 4.33 6.75
N SER A 122 7.76 5.62 6.40
CA SER A 122 9.04 6.32 6.49
C SER A 122 9.51 6.59 7.92
N GLY A 123 8.60 6.49 8.90
CA GLY A 123 8.83 6.86 10.30
C GLY A 123 8.55 8.33 10.60
N ALA A 124 8.20 9.14 9.61
CA ALA A 124 7.91 10.56 9.80
C ALA A 124 6.44 10.89 10.17
N ASN A 125 5.61 9.85 10.31
CA ASN A 125 4.20 9.94 10.70
C ASN A 125 3.35 10.87 9.83
N ARG A 126 3.59 10.87 8.51
CA ARG A 126 2.83 11.67 7.53
C ARG A 126 1.64 10.91 6.96
N ALA A 127 0.80 10.33 7.80
CA ALA A 127 -0.35 9.55 7.34
C ALA A 127 -1.28 10.38 6.44
N LEU A 128 -1.85 9.77 5.41
CA LEU A 128 -2.87 10.41 4.56
C LEU A 128 -4.25 10.00 5.05
N THR A 129 -5.15 10.97 5.15
CA THR A 129 -6.57 10.71 5.42
C THR A 129 -7.36 10.85 4.13
N ALA A 130 -8.04 9.79 3.76
CA ALA A 130 -8.86 9.71 2.58
C ALA A 130 -10.34 9.93 2.96
N PRO A 131 -11.20 10.45 2.05
CA PRO A 131 -12.65 10.37 2.25
C PRO A 131 -13.07 8.91 2.47
N ALA A 132 -14.04 8.67 3.36
CA ALA A 132 -14.50 7.31 3.67
C ALA A 132 -14.78 6.50 2.39
N GLY A 133 -14.21 5.29 2.29
CA GLY A 133 -14.40 4.38 1.15
C GLY A 133 -13.41 4.52 -0.01
N SER A 134 -12.45 5.45 0.06
CA SER A 134 -11.44 5.62 -1.01
C SER A 134 -10.16 4.78 -0.83
N LEU A 135 -9.93 4.24 0.37
CA LEU A 135 -8.98 3.15 0.60
C LEU A 135 -9.77 1.84 0.58
N ALA A 136 -9.70 1.12 -0.52
CA ALA A 136 -10.36 -0.16 -0.70
C ALA A 136 -9.34 -1.20 -1.14
N ALA A 137 -8.95 -2.08 -0.22
CA ALA A 137 -8.23 -3.29 -0.60
C ALA A 137 -9.11 -4.11 -1.53
N THR A 138 -8.59 -4.43 -2.71
CA THR A 138 -9.36 -5.09 -3.78
C THR A 138 -9.35 -6.61 -3.69
N ARG A 139 -8.50 -7.21 -2.84
CA ARG A 139 -8.40 -8.66 -2.64
C ARG A 139 -7.86 -9.01 -1.26
N LEU A 140 -8.76 -9.30 -0.32
CA LEU A 140 -8.39 -9.81 1.00
C LEU A 140 -9.29 -10.99 1.37
N ALA A 141 -8.69 -11.98 2.01
CA ALA A 141 -9.43 -13.02 2.72
C ALA A 141 -9.78 -12.49 4.11
N VAL A 142 -11.00 -12.76 4.57
CA VAL A 142 -11.42 -12.58 5.96
C VAL A 142 -11.50 -13.99 6.56
N LEU A 143 -10.68 -14.26 7.55
CA LEU A 143 -10.74 -15.46 8.38
C LEU A 143 -11.58 -15.15 9.62
N GLU A 144 -12.59 -15.96 9.89
CA GLU A 144 -13.38 -15.90 11.12
C GLU A 144 -13.43 -17.27 11.80
N VAL A 145 -13.44 -17.29 13.13
CA VAL A 145 -13.61 -18.51 13.94
C VAL A 145 -14.87 -18.39 14.80
N ARG A 146 -15.66 -19.46 14.83
CA ARG A 146 -16.95 -19.55 15.52
C ARG A 146 -17.05 -20.87 16.30
N PRO A 147 -17.61 -20.89 17.51
CA PRO A 147 -17.97 -22.14 18.17
C PRO A 147 -19.00 -22.91 17.34
N LEU A 148 -18.92 -24.24 17.35
CA LEU A 148 -19.81 -25.09 16.57
C LEU A 148 -21.27 -24.86 16.97
N GLY A 149 -22.11 -24.55 15.98
CA GLY A 149 -23.54 -24.27 16.19
C GLY A 149 -23.87 -22.89 16.74
N VAL A 150 -22.89 -21.97 16.80
CA VAL A 150 -23.07 -20.59 17.29
C VAL A 150 -22.65 -19.58 16.23
N ASP A 151 -23.49 -18.59 15.96
CA ASP A 151 -23.23 -17.53 14.97
C ASP A 151 -22.39 -16.36 15.53
N ASN A 152 -21.75 -16.54 16.68
CA ASN A 152 -20.89 -15.52 17.25
C ASN A 152 -19.43 -15.72 16.81
N VAL A 153 -18.84 -14.69 16.21
CA VAL A 153 -17.41 -14.66 15.89
C VAL A 153 -16.64 -14.49 17.19
N VAL A 154 -15.71 -15.41 17.47
CA VAL A 154 -14.81 -15.34 18.63
C VAL A 154 -13.42 -14.84 18.28
N ALA A 155 -13.04 -14.92 16.99
CA ALA A 155 -11.82 -14.31 16.46
C ALA A 155 -11.98 -14.02 14.97
N SER A 156 -11.38 -12.93 14.48
CA SER A 156 -11.32 -12.61 13.06
C SER A 156 -10.02 -11.91 12.67
N SER A 157 -9.62 -12.08 11.41
CA SER A 157 -8.48 -11.39 10.79
C SER A 157 -8.78 -11.19 9.31
N ASP A 158 -8.47 -10.02 8.76
CA ASP A 158 -8.60 -9.72 7.33
C ASP A 158 -7.34 -9.09 6.69
N ASP A 159 -6.31 -8.89 7.50
CA ASP A 159 -4.96 -8.53 7.13
C ASP A 159 -3.98 -9.04 8.20
N TRP A 160 -2.76 -9.35 7.80
CA TRP A 160 -1.69 -9.68 8.73
C TRP A 160 -0.95 -8.39 9.11
N ARG A 161 -0.67 -8.23 10.40
CA ARG A 161 0.11 -7.10 10.95
C ARG A 161 1.25 -7.56 11.87
N GLY A 162 1.81 -8.73 11.59
CA GLY A 162 3.10 -9.25 12.08
C GLY A 162 3.57 -8.76 13.44
N THR A 163 2.94 -9.24 14.51
CA THR A 163 3.59 -9.09 15.82
C THR A 163 4.70 -10.13 15.94
N ALA A 164 5.82 -9.76 16.55
CA ALA A 164 6.94 -10.69 16.79
C ALA A 164 6.52 -11.97 17.55
N ALA A 165 5.49 -11.86 18.39
CA ALA A 165 4.91 -13.01 19.09
C ALA A 165 4.22 -14.00 18.13
N LEU A 166 3.47 -13.52 17.13
CA LEU A 166 2.85 -14.37 16.12
C LEU A 166 3.89 -14.98 15.17
N GLU A 167 4.92 -14.21 14.81
CA GLU A 167 6.02 -14.73 13.98
C GLU A 167 6.75 -15.89 14.68
N ALA A 168 7.05 -15.73 15.97
CA ALA A 168 7.64 -16.80 16.78
C ALA A 168 6.72 -18.03 16.89
N ALA A 169 5.40 -17.81 17.05
CA ALA A 169 4.40 -18.87 17.07
C ALA A 169 4.33 -19.64 15.74
N TYR A 170 4.40 -18.97 14.59
CA TYR A 170 4.41 -19.64 13.28
C TYR A 170 5.68 -20.44 13.06
N ALA A 171 6.83 -19.89 13.46
CA ALA A 171 8.10 -20.60 13.38
C ALA A 171 8.10 -21.87 14.24
N SER A 172 7.46 -21.87 15.41
CA SER A 172 7.45 -23.03 16.31
C SER A 172 6.62 -24.21 15.78
N VAL A 173 5.59 -23.94 14.96
CA VAL A 173 4.70 -24.97 14.39
C VAL A 173 5.00 -25.31 12.93
N GLY A 174 6.00 -24.65 12.33
CA GLY A 174 6.39 -24.86 10.93
C GLY A 174 5.41 -24.27 9.91
N ALA A 175 4.59 -23.29 10.31
CA ALA A 175 3.71 -22.58 9.40
C ALA A 175 4.53 -21.76 8.37
N PHE A 176 3.98 -21.53 7.18
CA PHE A 176 4.67 -20.76 6.16
C PHE A 176 4.98 -19.33 6.65
N PRO A 177 6.23 -18.85 6.48
CA PRO A 177 6.55 -17.49 6.85
C PRO A 177 5.84 -16.53 5.88
N PHE A 178 5.23 -15.50 6.44
CA PHE A 178 4.70 -14.42 5.62
C PHE A 178 5.83 -13.60 5.01
N VAL A 179 5.65 -13.18 3.75
CA VAL A 179 6.70 -12.57 2.92
C VAL A 179 7.14 -11.19 3.44
N SER A 180 6.31 -10.53 4.26
CA SER A 180 6.63 -9.25 4.90
C SER A 180 5.58 -8.88 5.96
N ASP A 181 5.93 -8.05 6.94
CA ASP A 181 5.06 -7.50 8.00
C ASP A 181 3.85 -6.70 7.47
N CYS A 182 3.75 -6.53 6.15
CA CYS A 182 2.62 -5.93 5.44
C CYS A 182 1.79 -6.95 4.65
N SER A 183 1.91 -8.27 4.94
CA SER A 183 1.16 -9.30 4.21
C SER A 183 -0.34 -9.07 4.27
N LYS A 184 -1.01 -9.52 3.22
CA LYS A 184 -2.47 -9.44 3.02
C LYS A 184 -3.18 -10.75 3.29
N ASP A 185 -2.44 -11.72 3.79
CA ASP A 185 -2.98 -12.97 4.32
C ASP A 185 -3.66 -12.70 5.66
N ALA A 186 -4.69 -13.48 5.98
CA ALA A 186 -5.37 -13.44 7.27
C ALA A 186 -4.78 -14.52 8.18
N ALA A 187 -4.51 -14.17 9.43
CA ALA A 187 -3.89 -15.10 10.36
C ALA A 187 -4.27 -14.78 11.81
N ILE A 188 -4.58 -15.82 12.59
CA ILE A 188 -5.08 -15.71 13.97
C ILE A 188 -4.33 -16.73 14.83
N ALA A 189 -3.81 -16.28 15.98
CA ALA A 189 -3.33 -17.16 17.04
C ALA A 189 -4.03 -16.78 18.35
N PHE A 190 -4.77 -17.72 18.94
CA PHE A 190 -5.50 -17.52 20.19
C PHE A 190 -5.81 -18.86 20.87
N GLU A 191 -6.08 -18.79 22.18
CA GLU A 191 -6.47 -19.94 22.98
C GLU A 191 -7.96 -20.23 22.81
N LEU A 192 -8.28 -21.50 22.50
CA LEU A 192 -9.64 -21.98 22.34
C LEU A 192 -10.01 -22.84 23.56
N PRO A 193 -11.10 -22.50 24.28
CA PRO A 193 -11.69 -23.44 25.23
C PRO A 193 -12.00 -24.79 24.56
N PRO A 194 -11.99 -25.91 25.30
CA PRO A 194 -12.35 -27.20 24.75
C PRO A 194 -13.75 -27.18 24.10
N GLY A 195 -13.82 -27.55 22.83
CA GLY A 195 -15.08 -27.54 22.07
C GLY A 195 -14.88 -27.74 20.58
N GLY A 196 -15.99 -27.91 19.85
CA GLY A 196 -15.98 -27.88 18.40
C GLY A 196 -15.98 -26.44 17.88
N TYR A 197 -15.25 -26.18 16.81
CA TYR A 197 -15.17 -24.87 16.17
C TYR A 197 -15.23 -24.99 14.65
N THR A 198 -15.72 -23.94 14.00
CA THR A 198 -15.67 -23.77 12.55
C THR A 198 -14.79 -22.57 12.23
N ALA A 199 -13.80 -22.78 11.36
CA ALA A 199 -13.06 -21.70 10.71
C ALA A 199 -13.66 -21.44 9.33
N THR A 200 -13.99 -20.19 9.02
CA THR A 200 -14.56 -19.77 7.73
C THR A 200 -13.67 -18.73 7.08
N VAL A 201 -13.41 -18.91 5.78
CA VAL A 201 -12.78 -17.91 4.93
C VAL A 201 -13.81 -17.30 3.99
N SER A 202 -13.82 -15.99 3.88
CA SER A 202 -14.63 -15.24 2.92
C SER A 202 -13.81 -14.17 2.23
N GLY A 203 -14.25 -13.69 1.06
CA GLY A 203 -13.60 -12.54 0.44
C GLY A 203 -14.13 -11.24 1.01
N LYS A 204 -13.22 -10.33 1.39
CA LYS A 204 -13.58 -9.00 1.88
C LYS A 204 -14.39 -8.24 0.85
N ASN A 205 -15.40 -7.49 1.28
CA ASN A 205 -16.32 -6.73 0.42
C ASN A 205 -16.98 -7.59 -0.67
N SER A 206 -17.32 -8.85 -0.33
CA SER A 206 -17.94 -9.81 -1.25
C SER A 206 -17.10 -10.13 -2.50
N THR A 207 -15.77 -10.07 -2.35
CA THR A 207 -14.87 -10.50 -3.42
C THR A 207 -14.81 -12.03 -3.51
N ASN A 208 -14.51 -12.56 -4.70
CA ASN A 208 -14.32 -13.99 -4.93
C ASN A 208 -12.82 -14.30 -5.14
N GLY A 209 -12.40 -15.51 -4.77
CA GLY A 209 -11.03 -15.98 -4.93
C GLY A 209 -10.85 -17.43 -4.52
N VAL A 210 -9.61 -17.91 -4.61
CA VAL A 210 -9.17 -19.19 -4.05
C VAL A 210 -8.43 -18.88 -2.75
N ALA A 211 -8.74 -19.63 -1.69
CA ALA A 211 -8.06 -19.53 -0.40
C ALA A 211 -7.49 -20.88 0.01
N LEU A 212 -6.34 -20.86 0.66
CA LEU A 212 -5.77 -21.98 1.41
C LEU A 212 -5.94 -21.65 2.90
N ILE A 213 -6.43 -22.61 3.68
CA ILE A 213 -6.49 -22.51 5.15
C ILE A 213 -5.57 -23.58 5.71
N GLU A 214 -4.76 -23.18 6.70
CA GLU A 214 -3.93 -24.08 7.49
C GLU A 214 -4.27 -23.88 8.97
N VAL A 215 -4.26 -24.97 9.74
CA VAL A 215 -4.57 -24.96 11.16
C VAL A 215 -3.45 -25.69 11.89
N TYR A 216 -2.90 -25.04 12.91
CA TYR A 216 -1.79 -25.56 13.70
C TYR A 216 -2.16 -25.50 15.17
N GLU A 217 -1.65 -26.46 15.94
CA GLU A 217 -1.72 -26.45 17.41
C GLU A 217 -0.42 -25.84 17.95
N LEU A 218 -0.55 -24.81 18.78
CA LEU A 218 0.59 -24.22 19.50
C LEU A 218 0.81 -24.98 20.81
N PRO A 219 2.05 -25.37 21.13
CA PRO A 219 2.38 -26.04 22.39
C PRO A 219 2.30 -25.14 23.62
#